data_AF-A0AAN7QFK0-F1
#
_entry.id   AF-A0AAN7QFK0-F1
#
_cell.length_a   1.000
_cell.length_b   1.000
_cell.length_c   1.000
_cell.angle_alpha   90.00
_cell.angle_beta   90.00
_cell.angle_gamma   90.00
#
_symmetry.space_group_name_H-M   'P 1'
#
loop_
_entity.id
_entity.type
_entity.pdbx_description
1 polymer ?
#
loop_
_entity_poly.entity_id
_entity_poly.type
_entity_poly.pdbx_seq_one_letter_code
_entity_poly.pdbx_strand_id
1 'polypeptide(L)' 'MPEVFGIEFATTCSYKGQKDNFKVDGTAVLSTIKESVQSNFEDLRNEVSKSAVSDWFRGAGLRLKRHLKKNVT' A
#
# COMPACT_ATOMS: atom_id res chain seq x y z
N MET A 1 -2.40 15.39 7.16
CA MET A 1 -1.14 14.80 6.66
C MET A 1 -1.42 14.31 5.25
N PRO A 2 -0.66 14.70 4.22
CA PRO A 2 -0.89 14.20 2.86
C PRO A 2 -0.68 12.68 2.82
N GLU A 3 -1.66 11.96 2.28
CA GLU A 3 -1.55 10.51 2.05
C GLU A 3 -0.69 10.29 0.79
N VAL A 4 0.47 9.62 0.93
CA VAL A 4 1.32 9.25 -0.22
C VAL A 4 0.58 8.32 -1.18
N PHE A 5 -0.34 7.52 -0.64
CA PHE A 5 -1.25 6.67 -1.40
C PHE A 5 -2.67 6.90 -0.89
N GLY A 6 -3.49 7.58 -1.70
CA GLY A 6 -4.91 7.76 -1.39
C GLY A 6 -5.70 6.45 -1.49
N ILE A 7 -6.94 6.46 -1.00
CA ILE A 7 -7.86 5.31 -1.05
C ILE A 7 -8.07 4.76 -2.46
N GLU A 8 -8.04 5.61 -3.48
CA GLU A 8 -8.22 5.24 -4.90
C GLU A 8 -7.03 4.43 -5.45
N PHE A 9 -5.83 4.66 -4.91
CA PHE A 9 -4.64 3.90 -5.24
C PHE A 9 -4.73 2.44 -4.78
N ALA A 10 -5.59 2.15 -3.80
CA ALA A 10 -5.81 0.79 -3.32
C ALA A 10 -6.45 -0.15 -4.34
N THR A 11 -7.18 0.41 -5.31
CA THR A 11 -7.80 -0.36 -6.40
C THR A 11 -6.91 -0.55 -7.59
N THR A 12 -5.94 0.34 -7.80
CA THR A 12 -5.09 0.33 -8.99
C THR A 12 -3.71 -0.25 -8.70
N CYS A 13 -3.29 -0.38 -7.44
CA CYS A 13 -1.97 -0.85 -7.08
C CYS A 13 -1.99 -2.10 -6.19
N SER A 14 -0.90 -2.86 -6.22
CA SER A 14 -0.68 -4.01 -5.35
C SER A 14 0.82 -4.28 -5.22
N TYR A 15 1.25 -4.98 -4.16
CA TYR A 15 2.67 -5.24 -3.94
C TYR A 15 3.32 -6.01 -5.11
N LYS A 16 2.76 -7.17 -5.52
CA LYS A 16 3.32 -8.01 -6.60
C LYS A 16 2.70 -7.81 -7.99
N GLY A 17 1.66 -6.99 -8.12
CA GLY A 17 0.76 -7.05 -9.27
C GLY A 17 -0.25 -8.17 -9.09
N GLN A 18 -1.53 -7.86 -9.20
CA GLN A 18 -2.60 -8.82 -9.43
C GLN A 18 -3.22 -8.50 -10.80
N LYS A 19 -4.10 -9.38 -11.30
CA LYS A 19 -4.86 -9.09 -12.51
C LYS A 19 -5.55 -7.73 -12.34
N ASP A 20 -5.26 -6.81 -13.26
CA ASP A 20 -5.78 -5.43 -13.32
C ASP A 20 -5.18 -4.42 -12.30
N ASN A 21 -4.11 -4.76 -11.57
CA ASN A 21 -3.40 -3.83 -10.66
C ASN A 21 -1.92 -3.62 -11.05
N PHE A 22 -1.45 -2.38 -10.95
CA PHE A 22 -0.04 -1.99 -11.04
C PHE A 22 0.78 -2.56 -9.88
N LYS A 23 1.93 -3.13 -10.22
CA LYS A 23 2.92 -3.60 -9.25
C LYS A 23 3.67 -2.41 -8.67
N VAL A 24 3.73 -2.30 -7.33
CA VAL A 24 4.50 -1.24 -6.65
C VAL A 24 5.87 -1.70 -6.14
N ASP A 25 6.10 -3.01 -6.06
CA ASP A 25 7.42 -3.56 -5.73
C ASP A 25 8.46 -3.17 -6.79
N GLY A 26 9.56 -2.56 -6.35
CA GLY A 26 10.62 -2.02 -7.19
C GLY A 26 10.39 -0.58 -7.69
N THR A 27 9.27 0.06 -7.33
CA THR A 27 9.08 1.49 -7.65
C THR A 27 9.95 2.38 -6.78
N ALA A 28 10.42 3.51 -7.33
CA ALA A 28 11.22 4.48 -6.59
C ALA A 28 10.54 4.96 -5.30
N VAL A 29 9.23 5.22 -5.36
CA VAL A 29 8.43 5.64 -4.18
C VAL A 29 8.48 4.58 -3.07
N LEU A 30 8.27 3.31 -3.41
CA LEU A 30 8.30 2.25 -2.39
C LEU A 30 9.71 2.04 -1.83
N SER A 31 10.75 2.19 -2.66
CA SER A 31 12.14 2.16 -2.21
C SER A 31 12.44 3.27 -1.22
N THR A 32 12.06 4.51 -1.51
CA THR A 32 12.24 5.65 -0.60
C THR A 32 11.50 5.46 0.72
N ILE A 33 10.27 4.95 0.69
CA ILE A 33 9.51 4.63 1.92
C ILE A 33 10.25 3.55 2.71
N LYS A 34 10.68 2.48 2.05
CA LYS A 34 11.39 1.38 2.70
C LYS A 34 12.68 1.85 3.37
N GLU A 35 13.50 2.63 2.68
CA GLU A 35 14.74 3.21 3.19
C GLU A 35 14.46 4.13 4.39
N SER A 36 13.43 4.98 4.30
CA SER A 36 13.03 5.88 5.38
C SER A 36 12.55 5.14 6.63
N VAL A 37 11.86 4.01 6.47
CA VAL A 37 11.44 3.20 7.62
C VAL A 37 12.65 2.45 8.19
N GLN A 38 13.51 1.86 7.35
CA GLN A 38 14.70 1.14 7.79
C GLN A 38 15.69 2.06 8.53
N SER A 39 15.82 3.32 8.14
CA SER A 39 16.67 4.29 8.85
C SER A 39 16.18 4.63 10.26
N ASN A 40 14.89 4.39 10.55
CA ASN A 40 14.30 4.61 11.87
C ASN A 40 14.13 3.29 12.66
N PHE A 41 14.26 2.15 12.00
CA PHE A 41 14.06 0.81 12.55
C PHE A 41 15.07 -0.16 11.92
N GLU A 42 16.30 -0.18 12.47
CA GLU A 42 17.46 -0.90 11.91
C GLU A 42 17.21 -2.41 11.69
N ASP A 43 16.34 -3.03 12.49
CA ASP A 43 16.03 -4.47 12.41
C ASP A 43 14.83 -4.81 11.52
N LEU A 44 14.30 -3.86 10.73
CA LEU A 44 13.17 -4.14 9.87
C LEU A 44 13.57 -5.04 8.69
N ARG A 45 13.33 -6.34 8.87
CA ARG A 45 13.51 -7.37 7.84
C ARG A 45 12.64 -7.09 6.61
N ASN A 46 13.20 -7.31 5.42
CA ASN A 46 12.50 -7.13 4.15
C ASN A 46 11.11 -7.78 4.12
N GLU A 47 10.96 -9.00 4.63
CA GLU A 47 9.69 -9.72 4.65
C GLU A 47 8.60 -9.04 5.49
N VAL A 48 9.00 -8.31 6.55
CA VAL A 48 8.07 -7.50 7.36
C VAL A 48 7.57 -6.32 6.55
N SER A 49 8.45 -5.63 5.82
CA SER A 49 8.05 -4.54 4.92
C SER A 49 7.08 -5.03 3.84
N LYS A 50 7.36 -6.18 3.22
CA LYS A 50 6.47 -6.77 2.20
C LYS A 50 5.08 -7.08 2.75
N SER A 51 5.03 -7.69 3.94
CA SER A 51 3.78 -8.04 4.61
C SER A 51 3.00 -6.78 4.98
N ALA A 52 3.65 -5.78 5.57
CA ALA A 52 3.03 -4.51 5.96
C ALA A 52 2.45 -3.75 4.76
N VAL A 53 3.20 -3.67 3.66
CA VAL A 53 2.74 -3.01 2.42
C VAL A 53 1.54 -3.75 1.84
N SER A 54 1.59 -5.09 1.80
CA SER A 54 0.48 -5.91 1.29
C SER A 54 -0.79 -5.76 2.15
N ASP A 55 -0.64 -5.72 3.47
CA ASP A 55 -1.75 -5.50 4.40
C ASP A 55 -2.34 -4.09 4.27
N TRP A 56 -1.50 -3.09 4.04
CA TRP A 56 -1.94 -1.72 3.81
C TRP A 56 -2.84 -1.64 2.56
N PHE A 57 -2.44 -2.21 1.43
CA PHE A 57 -3.25 -2.26 0.20
C PHE A 57 -4.56 -3.02 0.41
N ARG A 58 -4.50 -4.17 1.09
CA ARG A 58 -5.70 -4.95 1.44
C ARG A 58 -6.67 -4.14 2.29
N GLY A 59 -6.18 -3.48 3.33
CA GLY A 59 -6.97 -2.61 4.21
C GLY A 59 -7.57 -1.41 3.47
N ALA A 60 -6.81 -0.82 2.55
CA ALA A 60 -7.28 0.29 1.74
C ALA A 60 -8.41 -0.12 0.78
N GLY A 61 -8.33 -1.31 0.17
CA GLY A 61 -9.43 -1.88 -0.62
C GLY A 61 -10.71 -2.13 0.20
N LEU A 62 -10.58 -2.57 1.46
CA LEU A 62 -11.73 -2.70 2.37
C LEU A 62 -12.34 -1.35 2.74
N ARG A 63 -11.52 -0.31 2.96
CA ARG A 63 -12.00 1.06 3.22
C ARG A 63 -12.78 1.61 2.04
N LEU A 64 -12.28 1.44 0.81
CA LEU A 64 -12.99 1.85 -0.39
C LEU A 64 -14.35 1.15 -0.53
N LYS A 65 -14.40 -0.18 -0.36
CA LYS A 65 -15.66 -0.94 -0.40
C LYS A 65 -16.70 -0.40 0.58
N ARG A 66 -16.28 0.01 1.78
CA ARG A 66 -17.17 0.64 2.78
C ARG A 66 -17.61 2.04 2.35
N HIS A 67 -16.72 2.84 1.77
CA HIS A 67 -17.04 4.17 1.28
C HIS A 67 -18.08 4.13 0.16
N LEU A 68 -17.88 3.25 -0.84
CA LEU A 68 -18.81 3.06 -1.95
C LEU A 68 -20.19 2.57 -1.48
N LYS A 69 -20.25 1.66 -0.49
CA LYS A 69 -21.54 1.23 0.09
C LYS A 69 -22.30 2.37 0.78
N LYS A 70 -21.60 3.26 1.48
CA LYS A 70 -22.22 4.40 2.16
C LYS A 70 -22.80 5.44 1.19
N ASN A 71 -22.24 5.58 -0.01
CA ASN A 71 -22.70 6.56 -1.00
C ASN A 71 -23.84 6.04 -1.89
N VAL A 72 -24.28 4.79 -1.71
CA VAL A 72 -25.41 4.17 -2.44
C VAL A 72 -26.68 4.16 -1.58
N THR A 73 -26.60 4.59 -0.31
CA THR A 73 -27.72 4.68 0.64
C THR A 73 -28.03 6.13 0.93
#